data_AF-A0A3D1M357-F1
#
_entry.id   AF-A0A3D1M357-F1
#
_cell.length_a   1.000
_cell.length_b   1.000
_cell.length_c   1.000
_cell.angle_alpha   90.00
_cell.angle_beta   90.00
_cell.angle_gamma   90.00
#
_symmetry.space_group_name_H-M   'P 1'
#
loop_
_entity.id
_entity.type
_entity.pdbx_description
1 polymer ?
#
loop_
_entity_poly.entity_id
_entity_poly.type
_entity_poly.pdbx_seq_one_letter_code
_entity_poly.pdbx_strand_id
1 'polypeptide(L)' 'QNIPVDRVFIGSCTNSRIEDLREAAKIAKGQKVNKKVYAMVVPGSTQIKQQAEKEGLDTVFTQAGFDWRQSGCS' A
#
# COMPACT_ATOMS: atom_id res chain seq x y z
N GLN A 1 -16.53 -10.33 16.98
CA GLN A 1 -17.30 -9.37 16.14
C GLN A 1 -16.63 -9.31 14.78
N ASN A 2 -17.39 -9.47 13.69
CA ASN A 2 -16.85 -9.35 12.33
C ASN A 2 -17.13 -7.92 11.87
N ILE A 3 -16.12 -7.04 11.93
CA ILE A 3 -16.26 -5.66 11.47
C ILE A 3 -15.97 -5.67 9.96
N PRO A 4 -16.97 -5.43 9.10
CA PRO A 4 -16.72 -5.32 7.68
C PRO A 4 -15.80 -4.13 7.43
N VAL A 5 -14.70 -4.38 6.69
CA VAL A 5 -13.77 -3.33 6.30
C VAL A 5 -14.11 -2.95 4.87
N ASP A 6 -14.56 -1.70 4.66
CA ASP A 6 -14.90 -1.21 3.33
C ASP A 6 -13.70 -0.53 2.64
N ARG A 7 -12.80 0.05 3.44
CA ARG A 7 -11.65 0.81 2.94
C ARG A 7 -10.40 0.53 3.75
N VAL A 8 -9.28 0.34 3.05
CA VAL A 8 -7.96 0.16 3.64
C VAL A 8 -7.04 1.23 3.07
N PHE A 9 -6.29 1.87 3.95
CA PHE A 9 -5.35 2.92 3.59
C PHE A 9 -4.00 2.60 4.21
N ILE A 10 -2.96 2.49 3.37
CA ILE A 10 -1.60 2.18 3.80
C ILE A 10 -0.69 3.34 3.41
N GLY A 11 -0.17 4.04 4.42
CA GLY A 11 0.83 5.08 4.26
C GLY A 11 0.27 6.49 4.41
N SER A 12 0.61 7.15 5.52
CA SER A 12 0.35 8.57 5.78
C SER A 12 1.67 9.28 6.08
N CYS A 13 1.66 10.61 6.18
CA CYS A 13 2.80 11.42 6.61
C CYS A 13 3.45 10.95 7.94
N THR A 14 2.74 10.13 8.74
CA THR A 14 3.23 9.55 10.00
C THR A 14 3.67 8.08 9.91
N ASN A 15 3.27 7.31 8.88
CA ASN A 15 3.48 5.85 8.80
C ASN A 15 3.92 5.38 7.41
N SER A 16 4.97 6.00 6.88
CA SER A 16 5.47 5.76 5.53
C SER A 16 6.93 5.36 5.48
N ARG A 17 7.37 4.55 6.45
CA ARG A 17 8.70 3.97 6.36
C ARG A 17 8.68 2.86 5.32
N ILE A 18 9.83 2.64 4.70
CA ILE A 18 9.97 1.58 3.69
C ILE A 18 9.72 0.20 4.30
N GLU A 19 10.05 0.03 5.59
CA GLU A 19 9.85 -1.20 6.35
C GLU A 19 8.36 -1.56 6.43
N ASP A 20 7.50 -0.59 6.72
CA ASP A 20 6.05 -0.78 6.77
C ASP A 20 5.50 -1.26 5.41
N LEU A 21 5.96 -0.62 4.32
CA LEU A 21 5.58 -1.00 2.95
C LEU A 21 6.08 -2.40 2.58
N ARG A 22 7.28 -2.79 3.00
CA ARG A 22 7.81 -4.15 2.76
C ARG A 22 6.99 -5.21 3.48
N GLU A 23 6.67 -5.01 4.76
CA GLU A 23 5.88 -5.96 5.52
C GLU A 23 4.45 -6.06 4.96
N ALA A 24 3.83 -4.93 4.63
CA ALA A 24 2.54 -4.91 3.96
C ALA A 24 2.58 -5.61 2.60
N ALA A 25 3.63 -5.40 1.79
CA ALA A 25 3.80 -6.06 0.52
C ALA A 25 4.03 -7.56 0.68
N LYS A 26 4.78 -8.03 1.68
CA LYS A 26 4.94 -9.47 1.96
C LYS A 26 3.61 -10.16 2.24
N ILE A 27 2.73 -9.50 2.98
CA ILE A 27 1.38 -10.01 3.27
C ILE A 27 0.49 -9.94 2.04
N ALA A 28 0.56 -8.84 1.29
CA ALA A 28 -0.19 -8.66 0.04
C ALA A 28 0.29 -9.63 -1.06
N LYS A 29 1.56 -10.05 -1.05
CA LYS A 29 2.15 -10.97 -2.02
C LYS A 29 1.50 -12.35 -1.88
N GLY A 30 0.67 -12.68 -2.86
CA GLY A 30 -0.10 -13.93 -2.89
C GLY A 30 -1.50 -13.82 -2.29
N GLN A 31 -1.84 -12.66 -1.71
CA GLN A 31 -3.20 -12.33 -1.30
C GLN A 31 -3.82 -11.34 -2.30
N LYS A 32 -5.15 -11.30 -2.36
CA LYS A 32 -5.87 -10.29 -3.13
C LYS A 32 -6.85 -9.54 -2.25
N VAL A 33 -6.91 -8.24 -2.44
CA VAL A 33 -7.93 -7.38 -1.86
C VAL A 33 -9.29 -7.86 -2.36
N ASN A 34 -10.24 -7.99 -1.44
CA ASN A 34 -11.60 -8.35 -1.79
C ASN A 34 -12.20 -7.25 -2.66
N LYS A 35 -12.91 -7.61 -3.73
CA LYS A 35 -13.50 -6.66 -4.70
C LYS A 35 -14.42 -5.60 -4.07
N LYS A 36 -14.98 -5.86 -2.89
CA LYS A 36 -15.84 -4.91 -2.16
C LYS A 36 -15.04 -3.89 -1.34
N VAL A 37 -13.74 -4.10 -1.16
CA VAL A 37 -12.88 -3.30 -0.31
C VAL A 37 -12.01 -2.43 -1.19
N TYR A 38 -12.04 -1.12 -0.95
CA TYR A 38 -11.16 -0.19 -1.64
C TYR A 38 -9.87 -0.03 -0.83
N ALA A 39 -8.78 -0.60 -1.34
CA ALA A 39 -7.49 -0.54 -0.69
C ALA A 39 -6.53 0.37 -1.49
N MET A 40 -5.92 1.33 -0.83
CA MET A 40 -4.98 2.26 -1.46
C MET A 40 -3.69 2.39 -0.66
N VAL A 41 -2.59 2.61 -1.37
CA VAL A 41 -1.25 2.78 -0.81
C VAL A 41 -0.72 4.15 -1.21
N VAL A 42 -0.40 4.99 -0.22
CA VAL A 42 0.19 6.33 -0.42
C VAL A 42 1.55 6.37 0.27
N PRO A 43 2.66 6.39 -0.48
CA PRO A 43 3.97 6.59 0.11
C PRO A 43 4.05 8.01 0.70
N GLY A 44 4.53 8.15 1.94
CA GLY A 44 4.62 9.45 2.61
C GLY A 44 5.74 10.36 2.12
N SER A 45 6.63 9.89 1.24
CA SER A 45 7.59 10.75 0.54
C SER A 45 7.99 10.16 -0.81
N THR A 46 8.47 11.03 -1.70
CA THR A 46 9.00 10.65 -3.02
C THR A 46 10.19 9.68 -2.90
N GLN A 47 11.04 9.85 -1.89
CA GLN A 47 12.20 8.98 -1.67
C GLN A 47 11.77 7.55 -1.33
N ILE A 48 10.78 7.40 -0.44
CA ILE A 48 10.24 6.09 -0.08
C ILE A 48 9.51 5.46 -1.26
N LYS A 49 8.76 6.26 -2.04
CA LYS A 49 8.12 5.79 -3.27
C LYS A 49 9.15 5.23 -4.24
N GLN A 50 10.19 5.98 -4.57
CA GLN A 50 11.25 5.52 -5.48
C GLN A 50 11.95 4.27 -4.97
N GLN A 51 12.19 4.19 -3.66
CA GLN A 51 12.76 3.01 -3.05
C GLN A 51 11.83 1.80 -3.17
N ALA A 52 10.53 1.99 -2.91
CA ALA A 52 9.52 0.95 -3.04
C ALA A 52 9.36 0.47 -4.49
N GLU A 53 9.39 1.37 -5.47
CA GLU A 53 9.39 1.05 -6.90
C GLU A 53 10.66 0.31 -7.31
N LYS A 54 11.83 0.73 -6.80
CA LYS A 54 13.11 0.05 -7.04
C LYS A 54 13.12 -1.37 -6.47
N GLU A 55 12.39 -1.60 -5.38
CA GLU A 55 12.21 -2.91 -4.76
C GLU A 55 11.05 -3.73 -5.38
N GLY A 56 10.25 -3.13 -6.27
CA GLY A 56 9.09 -3.76 -6.92
C GLY A 56 7.87 -3.92 -6.00
N LEU A 57 7.79 -3.15 -4.91
CA LEU A 57 6.65 -3.17 -4.00
C LEU A 57 5.38 -2.64 -4.69
N ASP A 58 5.52 -1.64 -5.56
CA ASP A 58 4.43 -1.07 -6.36
C ASP A 58 3.66 -2.15 -7.14
N THR A 59 4.40 -3.09 -7.71
CA THR A 59 3.91 -4.18 -8.54
C THR A 59 3.20 -5.21 -7.68
N VAL A 60 3.74 -5.52 -6.50
CA VAL A 60 3.09 -6.41 -5.53
C VAL A 60 1.74 -5.85 -5.09
N PHE A 61 1.69 -4.56 -4.75
CA PHE A 61 0.45 -3.88 -4.37
C PHE A 61 -0.56 -3.86 -5.52
N THR A 62 -0.12 -3.46 -6.71
CA THR A 62 -0.98 -3.41 -7.90
C THR A 62 -1.54 -4.80 -8.25
N GLN A 63 -0.71 -5.86 -8.15
CA GLN A 63 -1.16 -7.25 -8.38
C GLN A 63 -2.14 -7.75 -7.32
N ALA A 64 -1.97 -7.32 -6.07
CA ALA A 64 -2.89 -7.62 -4.99
C ALA A 64 -4.21 -6.84 -5.11
N GLY A 65 -4.30 -5.85 -6.01
CA GLY A 65 -5.49 -5.03 -6.22
C GLY A 65 -5.54 -3.77 -5.35
N PHE A 66 -4.39 -3.34 -4.82
CA PHE A 66 -4.26 -2.04 -4.17
C PHE A 66 -4.03 -0.94 -5.20
N ASP A 67 -4.55 0.24 -4.88
CA ASP A 67 -4.38 1.45 -5.67
C ASP A 67 -3.08 2.17 -5.29
N TRP A 68 -2.06 2.14 -6.16
CA TRP A 68 -0.76 2.77 -5.91
C TRP A 68 -0.79 4.25 -6.27
N ARG A 69 -0.80 5.11 -5.26
CA ARG A 69 -0.98 6.56 -5.41
C ARG A 69 0.35 7.30 -5.30
N GLN A 70 0.43 8.47 -5.92
CA GLN A 70 1.62 9.32 -5.78
C GLN A 70 1.73 9.88 -4.36
N SER A 71 2.97 9.98 -3.88
CA SER A 71 3.32 10.72 -2.67
C SER A 71 3.07 12.20 -2.93
N GLY A 72 1.91 12.70 -2.51
CA GLY A 72 1.55 14.10 -2.62
C GLY A 72 0.55 14.43 -1.53
N CYS A 73 0.86 15.46 -0.74
CA CYS A 73 -0.14 16.08 0.11
C CYS A 73 -1.29 16.56 -0.79
N SER A 74 -2.51 16.18 -0.42
CA SER A 74 -3.72 16.91 -0.81
C SER A 74 -3.64 18.36 -0.35
#